data_AF-A0A7V5J1Q8-F1
#
_entry.id   AF-A0A7V5J1Q8-F1
#
_cell.length_a   1.000
_cell.length_b   1.000
_cell.length_c   1.000
_cell.angle_alpha   90.00
_cell.angle_beta   90.00
_cell.angle_gamma   90.00
#
_symmetry.space_group_name_H-M   'P 1'
#
loop_
_entity.id
_entity.type
_entity.pdbx_description
1 polymer ?
#
loop_
_entity_poly.entity_id
_entity_poly.type
_entity_poly.pdbx_seq_one_letter_code
_entity_poly.pdbx_strand_id
1 'polypeptide(L)'
;RFHPNVKRAVEEYGSDKVAAVYRHFPLDQIHPNARREAMAAECVADQKGDGAFWSYVDKIFAAKDPKNSADGKPKSLTVEDLTAMAESLGVARSDFSACLTGEKFADKVETDKKDAISAGGRGTPYTVVIAPNGENFVLSGARSYGDLSRIVDQALTLRK
;
A
#
# COMPACT_ATOMS: atom_id res chain seq x y z
N ARG A 1 6.82 -5.00 -7.37
CA ARG A 1 6.90 -4.65 -8.83
C ARG A 1 5.99 -3.47 -9.21
N PHE A 2 4.74 -3.38 -8.71
CA PHE A 2 3.83 -2.27 -9.08
C PHE A 2 3.95 -1.01 -8.21
N HIS A 3 4.19 -1.15 -6.90
CA HIS A 3 4.37 -0.02 -5.97
C HIS A 3 5.31 1.09 -6.47
N PRO A 4 6.48 0.80 -7.08
CA PRO A 4 7.34 1.83 -7.67
C PRO A 4 6.69 2.63 -8.81
N ASN A 5 5.78 2.03 -9.59
CA ASN A 5 5.10 2.72 -10.69
C ASN A 5 4.16 3.82 -10.16
N VAL A 6 3.50 3.57 -9.02
CA VAL A 6 2.62 4.55 -8.38
C VAL A 6 3.44 5.73 -7.85
N LYS A 7 4.57 5.45 -7.17
CA LYS A 7 5.50 6.50 -6.71
C LYS A 7 6.01 7.34 -7.88
N ARG A 8 6.45 6.69 -8.95
CA ARG A 8 6.91 7.34 -10.17
C ARG A 8 5.84 8.26 -10.77
N ALA A 9 4.57 7.85 -10.78
CA ALA A 9 3.49 8.70 -11.28
C ALA A 9 3.30 9.96 -10.42
N VAL A 10 3.30 9.84 -9.09
CA VAL A 10 3.19 11.02 -8.20
C VAL A 10 4.39 11.96 -8.40
N GLU A 11 5.60 11.43 -8.55
CA GLU A 11 6.82 12.19 -8.78
C GLU A 11 6.84 12.90 -10.15
N GLU A 12 6.52 12.19 -11.24
CA GLU A 12 6.60 12.74 -12.61
C GLU A 12 5.48 13.75 -12.92
N TYR A 13 4.25 13.50 -12.44
CA TYR A 13 3.12 14.39 -12.72
C TYR A 13 3.02 15.57 -11.75
N GLY A 14 3.59 15.43 -10.54
CA GLY A 14 3.47 16.40 -9.46
C GLY A 14 2.27 16.14 -8.56
N SER A 15 2.44 16.42 -7.27
CA SER A 15 1.41 16.23 -6.24
C SER A 15 0.19 17.15 -6.41
N ASP A 16 0.29 18.18 -7.25
CA ASP A 16 -0.83 19.05 -7.64
C ASP A 16 -1.78 18.39 -8.66
N LYS A 17 -1.32 17.34 -9.35
CA LYS A 17 -2.11 16.62 -10.39
C LYS A 17 -2.44 15.21 -9.99
N VAL A 18 -1.53 14.52 -9.31
CA VAL A 18 -1.67 13.11 -8.96
C VAL A 18 -1.36 12.91 -7.49
N ALA A 19 -2.32 12.33 -6.77
CA ALA A 19 -2.14 11.85 -5.40
C ALA A 19 -2.35 10.33 -5.36
N ALA A 20 -1.59 9.65 -4.50
CA ALA A 20 -1.75 8.22 -4.26
C ALA A 20 -2.50 8.00 -2.94
N VAL A 21 -3.53 7.15 -2.98
CA VAL A 21 -4.24 6.66 -1.79
C VAL A 21 -4.03 5.16 -1.70
N TYR A 22 -3.54 4.69 -0.56
CA TYR A 22 -3.35 3.26 -0.30
C TYR A 22 -4.62 2.66 0.30
N ARG A 23 -5.09 1.53 -0.23
CA ARG A 23 -6.20 0.75 0.32
C ARG A 23 -5.76 -0.69 0.51
N HIS A 24 -5.89 -1.20 1.72
CA HIS A 24 -5.48 -2.56 2.06
C HIS A 24 -6.39 -3.60 1.42
N PHE A 25 -5.78 -4.64 0.86
CA PHE A 25 -6.49 -5.82 0.37
C PHE A 25 -5.69 -7.08 0.75
N PRO A 26 -5.68 -7.46 2.04
CA PRO A 26 -4.98 -8.66 2.45
C PRO A 26 -5.68 -9.90 1.86
N LEU A 27 -4.93 -10.69 1.08
CA LEU A 27 -5.38 -11.98 0.53
C LEU A 27 -5.14 -13.08 1.57
N ASP A 28 -5.91 -13.02 2.66
CA ASP A 28 -5.72 -13.81 3.89
C ASP A 28 -5.49 -15.32 3.64
N GLN A 29 -6.16 -15.89 2.63
CA GLN A 29 -6.10 -17.31 2.29
C GLN A 29 -4.74 -17.79 1.75
N ILE A 30 -3.98 -16.91 1.11
CA ILE A 30 -2.70 -17.24 0.47
C ILE A 30 -1.53 -16.43 1.05
N HIS A 31 -1.82 -15.40 1.84
CA HIS A 31 -0.87 -14.52 2.49
C HIS A 31 -1.27 -14.29 3.96
N PRO A 32 -1.05 -15.26 4.86
CA PRO A 32 -1.55 -15.20 6.23
C PRO A 32 -0.99 -14.02 7.06
N ASN A 33 0.16 -13.46 6.67
CA ASN A 33 0.75 -12.29 7.33
C ASN A 33 0.29 -10.95 6.74
N ALA A 34 -0.39 -10.92 5.59
CA ALA A 34 -0.72 -9.68 4.89
C ALA A 34 -1.61 -8.74 5.72
N ARG A 35 -2.57 -9.29 6.47
CA ARG A 35 -3.45 -8.48 7.35
C ARG A 35 -2.68 -7.85 8.49
N ARG A 36 -1.74 -8.59 9.10
CA ARG A 36 -0.87 -8.05 10.15
C ARG A 36 0.04 -6.95 9.62
N GLU A 37 0.61 -7.15 8.44
CA GLU A 37 1.44 -6.16 7.75
C GLU A 37 0.64 -4.88 7.43
N ALA A 38 -0.61 -5.02 6.99
CA ALA A 38 -1.53 -3.91 6.76
C ALA A 38 -1.81 -3.12 8.04
N MET A 39 -2.19 -3.79 9.14
CA MET A 39 -2.41 -3.14 10.43
C MET A 39 -1.13 -2.47 10.96
N ALA A 40 0.02 -3.10 10.77
CA ALA A 40 1.30 -2.52 11.17
C ALA A 40 1.60 -1.20 10.44
N ALA A 41 1.30 -1.12 9.14
CA ALA A 41 1.46 0.13 8.39
C ALA A 41 0.55 1.24 8.94
N GLU A 42 -0.70 0.92 9.27
CA GLU A 42 -1.62 1.87 9.91
C GLU A 42 -1.17 2.29 11.31
N CYS A 43 -0.59 1.38 12.11
CA CYS A 43 0.01 1.74 13.40
C CYS A 43 1.16 2.74 13.25
N VAL A 44 1.98 2.61 12.20
CA VAL A 44 3.04 3.59 11.92
C VAL A 44 2.44 4.93 11.46
N ALA A 45 1.40 4.90 10.62
CA ALA A 45 0.70 6.11 10.18
C ALA A 45 0.10 6.88 11.35
N ASP A 46 -0.58 6.19 12.26
CA ASP A 46 -1.21 6.76 13.45
C ASP A 46 -0.21 7.46 14.38
N GLN A 47 1.01 6.92 14.47
CA GLN A 47 2.03 7.40 15.41
C GLN A 47 2.99 8.42 14.79
N LYS A 48 3.18 8.41 13.45
CA LYS A 48 4.20 9.21 12.76
C LYS A 48 3.73 9.88 11.46
N GLY A 49 2.47 9.72 11.08
CA GLY A 49 1.85 10.33 9.91
C GLY A 49 2.15 9.62 8.58
N ASP A 50 1.56 10.16 7.52
CA ASP A 50 1.54 9.54 6.18
C ASP A 50 2.94 9.33 5.58
N GLY A 51 3.88 10.23 5.84
CA GLY A 51 5.27 10.06 5.39
C GLY A 51 5.93 8.80 5.95
N ALA A 52 5.65 8.48 7.22
CA ALA A 52 6.14 7.27 7.86
C ALA A 52 5.38 6.03 7.36
N PHE A 53 4.08 6.13 7.08
CA PHE A 53 3.33 5.06 6.41
C PHE A 53 3.98 4.63 5.10
N TRP A 54 4.23 5.57 4.19
CA TRP A 54 4.84 5.27 2.89
C TRP A 54 6.25 4.68 3.04
N SER A 55 7.04 5.24 3.96
CA SER A 55 8.38 4.72 4.29
C SER A 55 8.33 3.30 4.87
N TYR A 56 7.31 2.98 5.65
CA TYR A 56 7.12 1.66 6.24
C TYR A 56 6.65 0.62 5.21
N VAL A 57 5.71 0.99 4.35
CA VAL A 57 5.28 0.18 3.20
C VAL A 57 6.45 -0.10 2.25
N ASP A 58 7.31 0.89 1.99
CA ASP A 58 8.56 0.71 1.23
C ASP A 58 9.47 -0.35 1.88
N LYS A 59 9.67 -0.31 3.21
CA LYS A 59 10.47 -1.29 3.95
C LYS A 59 9.88 -2.70 3.85
N ILE A 60 8.55 -2.84 3.97
CA ILE A 60 7.87 -4.14 3.80
C ILE A 60 8.10 -4.69 2.40
N PHE A 61 7.88 -3.88 1.35
CA PHE A 61 8.08 -4.32 -0.03
C PHE A 61 9.55 -4.66 -0.32
N ALA A 62 10.49 -3.87 0.18
CA ALA A 62 11.92 -4.12 0.00
C ALA A 62 12.34 -5.43 0.69
N ALA A 63 11.89 -5.68 1.92
CA ALA A 63 12.19 -6.92 2.64
C ALA A 63 11.59 -8.17 1.97
N LYS A 64 10.50 -8.01 1.21
CA LYS A 64 9.83 -9.08 0.48
C LYS A 64 10.27 -9.23 -0.97
N ASP A 65 11.13 -8.35 -1.49
CA ASP A 65 11.63 -8.49 -2.85
C ASP A 65 12.52 -9.75 -2.92
N PRO A 66 12.19 -10.74 -3.76
CA PRO A 66 13.03 -11.92 -3.97
C PRO A 66 14.49 -11.61 -4.28
N LYS A 67 14.78 -10.46 -4.91
CA LYS A 67 16.14 -10.02 -5.22
C LYS A 67 16.97 -9.70 -3.98
N ASN A 68 16.30 -9.44 -2.86
CA ASN A 68 16.92 -9.12 -1.57
C ASN A 68 17.00 -10.35 -0.65
N SER A 69 16.62 -11.55 -1.12
CA SER A 69 16.73 -12.80 -0.36
C SER A 69 17.79 -13.72 -0.92
N ALA A 70 18.55 -14.37 -0.04
CA ALA A 70 19.60 -15.33 -0.41
C ALA A 70 19.06 -16.56 -1.16
N ASP A 71 17.82 -16.95 -0.89
CA ASP A 71 17.15 -18.11 -1.50
C ASP A 71 16.22 -17.73 -2.68
N GLY A 72 16.19 -16.44 -3.04
CA GLY A 72 15.33 -15.94 -4.12
C GLY A 72 13.82 -16.00 -3.82
N LYS A 73 13.41 -16.09 -2.55
CA LYS A 73 11.99 -16.11 -2.14
C LYS A 73 11.60 -14.85 -1.36
N PRO A 74 10.32 -14.42 -1.41
CA PRO A 74 9.84 -13.36 -0.54
C PRO A 74 9.99 -13.73 0.94
N LYS A 75 10.58 -12.85 1.74
CA LYS A 75 10.65 -13.04 3.19
C LYS A 75 9.25 -13.06 3.82
N SER A 76 9.01 -14.06 4.67
CA SER A 76 7.89 -14.03 5.60
C SER A 76 8.25 -13.12 6.78
N LEU A 77 7.53 -12.02 6.96
CA LEU A 77 7.83 -11.04 8.02
C LEU A 77 7.22 -11.49 9.34
N THR A 78 8.04 -11.53 10.38
CA THR A 78 7.62 -11.79 11.76
C THR A 78 7.15 -10.50 12.45
N VAL A 79 6.52 -10.62 13.62
CA VAL A 79 6.19 -9.44 14.45
C VAL A 79 7.44 -8.65 14.81
N GLU A 80 8.56 -9.31 15.08
CA GLU A 80 9.82 -8.63 15.40
C GLU A 80 10.37 -7.88 14.17
N ASP A 81 10.28 -8.46 12.97
CA ASP A 81 10.68 -7.75 11.74
C ASP A 81 9.87 -6.46 11.56
N LEU A 82 8.55 -6.54 11.75
CA LEU A 82 7.64 -5.40 11.66
C LEU A 82 7.96 -4.34 12.73
N THR A 83 8.21 -4.79 13.96
CA THR A 83 8.58 -3.91 15.07
C THR A 83 9.91 -3.19 14.80
N ALA A 84 10.94 -3.91 14.37
CA ALA A 84 12.23 -3.32 14.04
C ALA A 84 12.14 -2.31 12.88
N MET A 85 11.32 -2.57 11.87
CA MET A 85 11.04 -1.62 10.80
C MET A 85 10.37 -0.35 11.34
N ALA A 86 9.42 -0.46 12.28
CA ALA A 86 8.74 0.67 12.88
C ALA A 86 9.68 1.48 13.78
N GLU A 87 10.50 0.81 14.61
CA GLU A 87 11.54 1.45 15.43
C GLU A 87 12.53 2.25 14.58
N SER A 88 12.90 1.75 13.39
CA SER A 88 13.77 2.47 12.46
C SER A 88 13.15 3.76 11.89
N LEU A 89 11.85 3.97 12.08
CA LEU A 89 11.11 5.20 11.75
C LEU A 89 10.78 6.04 13.00
N GLY A 90 11.40 5.71 14.13
CA GLY A 90 11.24 6.42 15.40
C GLY A 90 9.95 6.09 16.16
N VAL A 91 9.26 5.01 15.79
CA VAL A 91 8.08 4.50 16.50
C VAL A 91 8.53 3.75 17.75
N ALA A 92 7.95 4.04 18.92
CA ALA A 92 8.31 3.33 20.13
C ALA A 92 7.79 1.88 20.09
N ARG A 93 8.63 0.90 20.46
CA ARG A 93 8.24 -0.52 20.49
C ARG A 93 6.98 -0.79 21.31
N SER A 94 6.84 -0.16 22.47
CA SER A 94 5.66 -0.32 23.34
C SER A 94 4.38 0.11 22.62
N ASP A 95 4.42 1.26 21.96
CA ASP A 95 3.25 1.88 21.31
C ASP A 95 2.88 1.11 20.04
N PHE A 96 3.89 0.68 19.27
CA PHE A 96 3.69 -0.19 18.12
C PHE A 96 3.09 -1.54 18.54
N SER A 97 3.65 -2.17 19.58
CA SER A 97 3.18 -3.45 20.09
C SER A 97 1.75 -3.35 20.59
N ALA A 98 1.42 -2.33 21.38
CA ALA A 98 0.06 -2.10 21.87
C ALA A 98 -0.93 -1.88 20.71
N CYS A 99 -0.56 -1.09 19.71
CA CYS A 99 -1.40 -0.85 18.53
C CYS A 99 -1.65 -2.14 17.73
N LEU A 100 -0.59 -2.91 17.46
CA LEU A 100 -0.66 -4.10 16.63
C LEU A 100 -1.37 -5.27 17.33
N THR A 101 -1.07 -5.51 18.61
CA THR A 101 -1.68 -6.59 19.41
C THR A 101 -3.11 -6.28 19.83
N GLY A 102 -3.44 -5.01 20.04
CA GLY A 102 -4.80 -4.55 20.25
C GLY A 102 -5.64 -4.49 18.97
N GLU A 103 -5.06 -4.87 17.82
CA GLU A 103 -5.73 -4.89 16.51
C GLU A 103 -6.45 -3.57 16.16
N LYS A 104 -5.89 -2.44 16.60
CA LYS A 104 -6.52 -1.09 16.51
C LYS A 104 -7.08 -0.76 15.12
N PHE A 105 -6.45 -1.29 14.07
CA PHE A 105 -6.80 -1.03 12.67
C PHE A 105 -7.47 -2.19 11.93
N ALA A 106 -7.93 -3.23 12.63
CA ALA A 106 -8.63 -4.37 12.02
C ALA A 106 -9.84 -3.94 11.18
N ASP A 107 -10.69 -3.07 11.74
CA ASP A 107 -11.90 -2.57 11.07
C ASP A 107 -11.58 -1.71 9.84
N LYS A 108 -10.54 -0.88 9.92
CA LYS A 108 -10.07 -0.09 8.77
C LYS A 108 -9.59 -1.01 7.65
N VAL A 109 -8.75 -1.99 7.96
CA VAL A 109 -8.24 -2.94 6.97
C VAL A 109 -9.36 -3.76 6.33
N GLU A 110 -10.36 -4.16 7.12
CA GLU A 110 -11.53 -4.87 6.60
C GLU A 110 -12.43 -3.98 5.74
N THR A 111 -12.61 -2.71 6.12
CA THR A 111 -13.33 -1.72 5.32
C THR A 111 -12.64 -1.48 3.98
N ASP A 112 -11.33 -1.24 3.97
CA ASP A 112 -10.56 -1.03 2.75
C ASP A 112 -10.67 -2.24 1.80
N LYS A 113 -10.63 -3.46 2.35
CA LYS A 113 -10.81 -4.70 1.58
C LYS A 113 -12.21 -4.77 0.95
N LYS A 114 -13.26 -4.46 1.71
CA LYS A 114 -14.65 -4.45 1.23
C LYS A 114 -14.88 -3.38 0.17
N ASP A 115 -14.31 -2.19 0.34
CA ASP A 115 -14.36 -1.10 -0.63
C ASP A 115 -13.75 -1.55 -1.96
N ALA A 116 -12.58 -2.19 -1.91
CA ALA A 116 -11.93 -2.70 -3.11
C ALA A 116 -12.74 -3.82 -3.80
N ILE A 117 -13.36 -4.72 -3.04
CA ILE A 117 -14.24 -5.76 -3.60
C ILE A 117 -15.47 -5.13 -4.28
N SER A 118 -16.07 -4.12 -3.65
CA SER A 118 -17.23 -3.39 -4.16
C SER A 118 -16.89 -2.60 -5.42
N ALA A 119 -15.66 -2.09 -5.52
CA ALA A 119 -15.14 -1.46 -6.73
C ALA A 119 -14.87 -2.47 -7.87
N GLY A 120 -14.90 -3.78 -7.61
CA GLY A 120 -14.65 -4.84 -8.61
C GLY A 120 -13.30 -5.55 -8.45
N GLY A 121 -12.52 -5.22 -7.42
CA GLY A 121 -11.26 -5.87 -7.10
C GLY A 121 -11.41 -7.34 -6.76
N ARG A 122 -10.55 -8.19 -7.33
CA ARG A 122 -10.51 -9.65 -7.12
C ARG A 122 -9.11 -10.17 -6.78
N GLY A 123 -8.16 -9.27 -6.61
CA GLY A 123 -6.75 -9.58 -6.38
C GLY A 123 -5.92 -8.30 -6.34
N THR A 124 -4.62 -8.45 -6.11
CA THR A 124 -3.70 -7.32 -5.96
C THR A 124 -2.55 -7.41 -6.96
N PRO A 125 -2.04 -6.26 -7.46
CA PRO A 125 -2.57 -4.92 -7.25
C PRO A 125 -3.87 -4.69 -8.06
N TYR A 126 -4.75 -3.84 -7.54
CA TYR A 126 -5.96 -3.39 -8.20
C TYR A 126 -6.01 -1.87 -8.02
N THR A 127 -5.92 -1.13 -9.12
CA THR A 127 -5.77 0.33 -9.09
C THR A 127 -6.99 0.97 -9.72
N VAL A 128 -7.51 2.00 -9.06
CA VAL A 128 -8.55 2.87 -9.59
C VAL A 128 -7.95 4.27 -9.71
N VAL A 129 -7.92 4.81 -10.93
CA VAL A 129 -7.58 6.20 -11.19
C VAL A 129 -8.88 6.98 -11.26
N ILE A 130 -9.03 7.96 -10.37
CA ILE A 130 -10.22 8.81 -10.27
C ILE A 130 -9.91 10.15 -10.94
N ALA A 131 -10.59 10.46 -12.03
CA ALA A 131 -10.43 11.72 -12.76
C ALA A 131 -11.04 12.91 -12.01
N PRO A 132 -10.68 14.16 -12.35
CA PRO A 132 -11.24 15.35 -11.70
C PRO A 132 -12.78 15.42 -11.75
N ASN A 133 -13.40 14.94 -12.83
CA ASN A 133 -14.86 14.87 -12.98
C ASN A 133 -15.53 13.71 -12.21
N GLY A 134 -14.75 12.86 -11.53
CA GLY A 134 -15.23 11.68 -10.80
C GLY A 134 -15.32 10.40 -11.62
N GLU A 135 -14.92 10.43 -12.89
CA GLU A 135 -14.86 9.21 -13.73
C GLU A 135 -13.72 8.28 -13.26
N ASN A 136 -14.01 6.98 -13.23
CA ASN A 136 -13.08 5.97 -12.72
C ASN A 136 -12.49 5.13 -13.87
N PHE A 137 -11.18 5.00 -13.87
CA PHE A 137 -10.44 4.09 -14.74
C PHE A 137 -9.82 2.96 -13.91
N VAL A 138 -10.08 1.72 -14.32
CA VAL A 138 -9.59 0.54 -13.58
C VAL A 138 -8.37 -0.06 -14.29
N LEU A 139 -7.32 -0.30 -13.50
CA LEU A 139 -6.12 -1.01 -13.91
C LEU A 139 -5.91 -2.21 -12.98
N SER A 140 -6.34 -3.40 -13.43
CA SER A 140 -6.23 -4.64 -12.68
C SER A 140 -4.90 -5.36 -12.95
N GLY A 141 -4.25 -5.83 -11.88
CA GLY A 141 -2.98 -6.54 -11.92
C GLY A 141 -1.75 -5.63 -11.93
N ALA A 142 -0.57 -6.23 -11.85
CA ALA A 142 0.72 -5.52 -11.82
C ALA A 142 1.12 -5.04 -13.23
N ARG A 143 0.38 -4.05 -13.74
CA ARG A 143 0.54 -3.51 -15.10
C ARG A 143 1.78 -2.61 -15.19
N SER A 144 2.19 -2.33 -16.43
CA SER A 144 3.40 -1.54 -16.70
C SER A 144 3.22 -0.07 -16.30
N TYR A 145 4.32 0.66 -16.15
CA TYR A 145 4.25 2.11 -15.94
C TYR A 145 3.57 2.81 -17.13
N GLY A 146 3.84 2.37 -18.37
CA GLY A 146 3.21 2.94 -19.56
C GLY A 146 1.69 2.73 -19.62
N ASP A 147 1.17 1.67 -19.00
CA ASP A 147 -0.27 1.49 -18.86
C ASP A 147 -0.88 2.44 -17.83
N LEU A 148 -0.18 2.64 -16.71
CA LEU A 148 -0.60 3.58 -15.68
C LEU A 148 -0.57 5.02 -16.21
N SER A 149 0.54 5.45 -16.83
CA SER A 149 0.71 6.81 -17.33
C SER A 149 -0.34 7.16 -18.38
N ARG A 150 -0.65 6.24 -19.31
CA ARG A 150 -1.69 6.45 -20.32
C ARG A 150 -3.06 6.73 -19.71
N ILE A 151 -3.42 6.02 -18.65
CA ILE A 151 -4.69 6.22 -17.95
C ILE A 151 -4.68 7.56 -17.19
N VAL A 152 -3.56 7.90 -16.54
CA VAL A 152 -3.40 9.19 -15.86
C VAL A 152 -3.51 10.34 -16.86
N ASP A 153 -2.83 10.27 -18.00
CA ASP A 153 -2.91 11.26 -19.06
C ASP A 153 -4.34 11.46 -19.53
N GLN A 154 -5.06 10.36 -19.80
CA GLN A 154 -6.47 10.41 -20.19
C GLN A 154 -7.34 11.05 -19.10
N ALA A 155 -7.20 10.63 -17.84
CA ALA A 155 -7.95 11.15 -16.71
C ALA A 155 -7.73 12.67 -16.53
N LEU A 156 -6.50 13.16 -16.73
CA LEU A 156 -6.17 14.59 -16.63
C LEU A 156 -6.79 15.45 -17.75
N THR A 157 -7.21 14.85 -18.87
CA THR A 157 -7.96 15.58 -19.91
C THR A 157 -9.40 15.87 -19.51
N LEU A 158 -9.95 15.13 -18.54
CA LEU A 158 -11.33 15.25 -18.09
C LEU A 158 -11.44 16.33 -17.02
N ARG A 159 -11.75 17.55 -17.45
CA ARG A 159 -12.00 18.68 -16.54
C ARG A 159 -13.40 18.58 -15.93
N LYS A 160 -13.55 19.17 -14.74
CA LYS A 160 -14.86 19.43 -14.12
C LYS A 160 -15.63 20.48 -14.91
#